data_AF-A0A927YQN3-F1
#
_entry.id   AF-A0A927YQN3-F1
#
_cell.length_a   1.000
_cell.length_b   1.000
_cell.length_c   1.000
_cell.angle_alpha   90.00
_cell.angle_beta   90.00
_cell.angle_gamma   90.00
#
_symmetry.space_group_name_H-M   'P 1'
#
loop_
_entity.id
_entity.type
_entity.pdbx_description
1 polymer ?
#
loop_
_entity_poly.entity_id
_entity_poly.type
_entity_poly.pdbx_seq_one_letter_code
_entity_poly.pdbx_strand_id
1 'polypeptide(L)'
;MYSEIFEYPHMYDIFDRNYADEMDRVYLKNLYPDTTRRIQRIIEDECDKMEYNGSIMFDEYPDKLMLRRKCLKICDRVRESNGGMCPCKDEKWMEYTVAVMLYNEMYRRRCRRRKRYY
;
A
#
# COMPACT_ATOMS: atom_id res chain seq x y z
N MET A 1 -22.48 -19.08 -12.72
CA MET A 1 -22.85 -17.95 -13.61
C MET A 1 -21.57 -17.22 -13.91
N TYR A 2 -21.24 -17.09 -15.18
CA TYR A 2 -19.92 -16.64 -15.64
C TYR A 2 -19.55 -15.27 -15.05
N SER A 3 -18.41 -15.29 -14.34
CA SER A 3 -17.39 -14.25 -14.25
C SER A 3 -17.89 -12.82 -14.39
N GLU A 4 -17.80 -12.07 -13.29
CA GLU A 4 -17.62 -10.62 -13.33
C GLU A 4 -16.67 -10.29 -14.49
N ILE A 5 -17.22 -9.65 -15.51
CA ILE A 5 -16.48 -9.23 -16.69
C ILE A 5 -15.48 -8.20 -16.15
N PHE A 6 -14.24 -8.62 -15.97
CA PHE A 6 -13.12 -7.70 -15.95
C PHE A 6 -13.08 -7.13 -17.37
N GLU A 7 -13.72 -5.97 -17.57
CA GLU A 7 -13.58 -5.22 -18.82
C GLU A 7 -12.08 -5.07 -19.09
N TYR A 8 -11.60 -5.72 -20.14
CA TYR A 8 -10.22 -5.54 -20.56
C TYR A 8 -10.08 -4.08 -21.00
N PRO A 9 -9.09 -3.35 -20.46
CA PRO A 9 -8.90 -1.95 -20.80
C PRO A 9 -8.82 -1.77 -22.32
N HIS A 10 -9.53 -0.76 -22.81
CA HIS A 10 -9.64 -0.47 -24.23
C HIS A 10 -8.23 -0.27 -24.81
N MET A 11 -7.91 -0.91 -25.94
CA MET A 11 -6.54 -1.03 -26.48
C MET A 11 -5.80 0.31 -26.66
N TYR A 12 -6.55 1.41 -26.74
CA TYR A 12 -6.03 2.77 -26.86
C TYR A 12 -5.46 3.35 -25.56
N ASP A 13 -5.89 2.86 -24.39
CA ASP A 13 -5.37 3.31 -23.09
C ASP A 13 -4.02 2.64 -22.74
N ILE A 14 -3.68 1.54 -23.42
CA ILE A 14 -2.40 0.81 -23.23
C ILE A 14 -1.20 1.63 -23.71
N PHE A 15 -1.40 2.57 -24.65
CA PHE A 15 -0.33 3.46 -25.11
C PHE A 15 0.04 4.53 -24.07
N ASP A 16 -0.84 4.83 -23.11
CA ASP A 16 -0.47 5.62 -21.93
C ASP A 16 0.18 4.68 -20.91
N ARG A 17 1.52 4.76 -20.82
CA ARG A 17 2.28 3.97 -19.84
C ARG A 17 1.78 4.15 -18.41
N ASN A 18 1.24 5.32 -18.05
CA ASN A 18 0.73 5.53 -16.69
C ASN A 18 -0.58 4.77 -16.45
N TYR A 19 -1.41 4.61 -17.48
CA TYR A 19 -2.65 3.85 -17.38
C TYR A 19 -2.37 2.34 -17.30
N ALA A 20 -1.48 1.83 -18.15
CA ALA A 20 -1.05 0.43 -18.09
C ALA A 20 -0.45 0.07 -16.71
N ASP A 21 0.45 0.92 -16.19
CA ASP A 21 1.03 0.76 -14.84
C ASP A 21 -0.05 0.73 -13.73
N GLU A 22 -1.09 1.56 -13.85
CA GLU A 22 -2.17 1.65 -12.86
C GLU A 22 -3.08 0.43 -12.92
N MET A 23 -3.39 -0.07 -14.12
CA MET A 23 -4.21 -1.27 -14.32
C MET A 23 -3.52 -2.53 -13.81
N ASP A 24 -2.24 -2.73 -14.14
CA ASP A 24 -1.45 -3.85 -13.62
C ASP A 24 -1.40 -3.84 -12.10
N ARG A 25 -1.25 -2.66 -11.50
CA ARG A 25 -1.25 -2.49 -10.06
C ARG A 25 -2.58 -2.87 -9.42
N VAL A 26 -3.71 -2.45 -10.00
CA VAL A 26 -5.04 -2.82 -9.49
C VAL A 26 -5.22 -4.34 -9.58
N TYR A 27 -4.85 -4.93 -10.73
CA TYR A 27 -4.91 -6.36 -10.94
C TYR A 27 -4.06 -7.15 -9.93
N LEU A 28 -2.78 -6.80 -9.78
CA LEU A 28 -1.87 -7.49 -8.86
C LEU A 28 -2.29 -7.36 -7.39
N LYS A 29 -2.87 -6.22 -6.98
CA LYS A 29 -3.42 -6.07 -5.62
C LYS A 29 -4.61 -6.99 -5.37
N ASN A 30 -5.40 -7.32 -6.39
CA ASN A 30 -6.50 -8.27 -6.26
C ASN A 30 -6.00 -9.71 -6.05
N LEU A 31 -4.80 -10.05 -6.54
CA LEU A 31 -4.17 -11.36 -6.33
C LEU A 31 -3.59 -11.54 -4.93
N TYR A 32 -3.54 -10.50 -4.09
CA TYR A 32 -3.00 -10.62 -2.73
C TYR A 32 -3.88 -11.53 -1.86
N PRO A 33 -3.27 -12.35 -0.97
CA PRO A 33 -4.03 -13.10 0.03
C PRO A 33 -4.94 -12.19 0.85
N ASP A 34 -6.07 -12.71 1.34
CA ASP A 34 -7.09 -11.90 2.02
C ASP A 34 -6.54 -11.13 3.24
N THR A 35 -5.64 -11.75 4.01
CA THR A 35 -4.96 -11.11 5.15
C THR A 35 -4.14 -9.90 4.69
N THR A 36 -3.31 -10.08 3.67
CA THR A 36 -2.48 -9.04 3.06
C THR A 36 -3.31 -7.96 2.39
N ARG A 37 -4.44 -8.32 1.75
CA ARG A 37 -5.35 -7.35 1.14
C ARG A 37 -6.00 -6.43 2.20
N ARG A 38 -6.32 -6.95 3.38
CA ARG A 38 -6.78 -6.14 4.52
C ARG A 38 -5.68 -5.21 5.05
N ILE A 39 -4.46 -5.73 5.22
CA ILE A 39 -3.29 -4.94 5.61
C ILE A 39 -3.04 -3.81 4.60
N GLN A 40 -3.11 -4.11 3.30
CA GLN A 40 -2.93 -3.14 2.22
C GLN A 40 -3.90 -1.96 2.32
N ARG A 41 -5.18 -2.21 2.65
CA ARG A 41 -6.18 -1.14 2.83
C ARG A 41 -5.81 -0.21 3.99
N ILE A 42 -5.44 -0.78 5.15
CA ILE A 42 -5.01 0.01 6.31
C ILE A 42 -3.76 0.85 5.99
N ILE A 43 -2.83 0.29 5.21
CA ILE A 43 -1.62 1.00 4.76
C ILE A 43 -1.98 2.14 3.81
N GLU A 44 -2.90 1.93 2.86
CA GLU A 44 -3.38 2.98 1.95
C GLU A 44 -4.02 4.11 2.74
N ASP A 45 -4.91 3.80 3.69
CA ASP A 45 -5.55 4.80 4.55
C ASP A 45 -4.54 5.60 5.39
N GLU A 46 -3.49 4.94 5.90
CA GLU A 46 -2.42 5.63 6.64
C GLU A 46 -1.52 6.48 5.73
N CYS A 47 -1.30 6.04 4.50
CA CYS A 47 -0.56 6.81 3.51
C CYS A 47 -1.38 8.02 3.03
N ASP A 48 -2.70 7.90 2.88
CA ASP A 48 -3.60 9.00 2.51
C ASP A 48 -3.50 10.14 3.52
N LYS A 49 -3.47 9.81 4.82
CA LYS A 49 -3.28 10.80 5.89
C LYS A 49 -1.91 11.48 5.86
N MET A 50 -0.92 10.88 5.18
CA MET A 50 0.41 11.44 5.00
C MET A 50 0.57 12.14 3.65
N GLU A 51 -0.50 12.30 2.86
CA GLU A 51 -0.47 12.92 1.55
C GLU A 51 -0.58 14.46 1.62
N TYR A 52 0.29 15.08 2.42
CA TYR A 52 0.35 16.54 2.61
C TYR A 52 1.80 17.06 2.58
N ASN A 53 1.98 18.37 2.39
CA ASN A 53 3.30 19.01 2.33
C ASN A 53 3.98 19.00 3.70
N GLY A 54 5.25 18.58 3.76
CA GLY A 54 5.99 18.46 5.02
C GLY A 54 5.63 17.21 5.84
N SER A 55 4.98 16.22 5.23
CA SER A 55 4.85 14.89 5.83
C SER A 55 6.15 14.10 5.69
N ILE A 56 6.35 13.15 6.62
CA ILE A 56 7.48 12.20 6.59
C ILE A 56 7.53 11.41 5.27
N MET A 57 6.40 11.28 4.55
CA MET A 57 6.36 10.58 3.27
C MET A 57 7.19 11.30 2.20
N PHE A 58 7.17 12.63 2.20
CA PHE A 58 7.80 13.47 1.18
C PHE A 58 9.10 14.13 1.64
N ASP A 59 9.61 13.77 2.82
CA ASP A 59 10.96 14.15 3.25
C ASP A 59 11.99 13.64 2.24
N GLU A 60 13.05 14.43 2.00
CA GLU A 60 14.15 14.05 1.10
C GLU A 60 14.70 12.68 1.52
N TYR A 61 14.96 12.52 2.82
CA TYR A 61 15.37 11.28 3.47
C TYR A 61 14.47 10.97 4.67
N PRO A 62 13.52 10.01 4.55
CA PRO A 62 12.66 9.65 5.67
C PRO A 62 13.46 8.94 6.78
N ASP A 63 13.28 9.38 8.02
CA ASP A 63 13.98 8.80 9.18
C ASP A 63 13.54 7.36 9.49
N LYS A 64 14.53 6.48 9.73
CA LYS A 64 14.30 5.04 9.95
C LYS A 64 13.47 4.77 11.21
N LEU A 65 13.66 5.52 12.29
CA LEU A 65 12.92 5.32 13.54
C LEU A 65 11.47 5.81 13.39
N MET A 66 11.26 6.93 12.71
CA MET A 66 9.91 7.42 12.41
C MET A 66 9.13 6.44 11.54
N LEU A 67 9.76 5.89 10.49
CA LEU A 67 9.16 4.85 9.66
C LEU A 67 8.83 3.60 10.47
N ARG A 68 9.76 3.12 11.31
CA ARG A 68 9.52 1.97 12.18
C ARG A 68 8.34 2.21 13.13
N ARG A 69 8.25 3.40 13.74
CA ARG A 69 7.11 3.78 14.59
C ARG A 69 5.79 3.78 13.82
N LYS A 70 5.80 4.20 12.55
CA LYS A 70 4.62 4.12 11.67
C LYS A 70 4.24 2.68 11.37
N CYS A 71 5.19 1.80 11.06
CA CYS A 71 4.93 0.37 10.88
C CYS A 71 4.29 -0.25 12.12
N LEU A 72 4.80 0.03 13.33
CA LEU A 72 4.24 -0.48 14.57
C LEU A 72 2.79 -0.02 14.78
N LYS A 73 2.51 1.28 14.58
CA LYS A 73 1.14 1.81 14.64
C LYS A 73 0.18 1.12 13.66
N ILE A 74 0.65 0.79 12.47
CA ILE A 74 -0.15 0.05 11.48
C ILE A 74 -0.38 -1.39 11.96
N CYS A 75 0.64 -2.06 12.50
CA CYS A 75 0.50 -3.40 13.05
C CYS A 75 -0.54 -3.43 14.19
N ASP A 76 -0.52 -2.44 15.08
CA ASP A 76 -1.51 -2.33 16.16
C ASP A 76 -2.93 -2.20 15.61
N ARG A 77 -3.15 -1.38 14.56
CA ARG A 77 -4.47 -1.30 13.91
C ARG A 77 -4.88 -2.57 13.18
N VAL A 78 -3.94 -3.27 12.57
CA VAL A 78 -4.23 -4.57 11.93
C VAL A 78 -4.70 -5.58 12.98
N ARG A 79 -4.09 -5.58 14.16
CA ARG A 79 -4.51 -6.42 15.30
C ARG A 79 -5.90 -6.04 15.80
N GLU A 80 -6.19 -4.74 15.95
CA GLU A 80 -7.52 -4.24 16.31
C GLU A 80 -8.58 -4.67 15.28
N SER A 81 -8.29 -4.54 13.99
CA SER A 81 -9.20 -4.92 12.90
C SER A 81 -9.49 -6.43 12.83
N ASN A 82 -8.59 -7.28 13.35
CA ASN A 82 -8.80 -8.73 13.43
C ASN A 82 -9.53 -9.17 14.71
N GLY A 83 -10.12 -8.23 15.46
CA GLY A 83 -10.92 -8.53 16.65
C GLY A 83 -10.11 -8.89 17.88
N GLY A 84 -8.84 -8.46 17.95
CA GLY A 84 -7.97 -8.72 19.11
C GLY A 84 -7.58 -10.18 19.32
N MET A 85 -7.96 -11.07 18.40
CA MET A 85 -7.64 -12.50 18.49
C MET A 85 -6.37 -12.80 17.69
N CYS A 86 -5.23 -12.83 18.37
CA CYS A 86 -4.06 -13.60 17.91
C CYS A 86 -3.29 -14.20 19.11
N PRO A 87 -3.43 -15.51 19.34
CA PRO A 87 -2.59 -16.25 20.28
C PRO A 87 -1.36 -16.81 19.57
N CYS A 88 -0.28 -16.04 19.39
CA CYS A 88 1.09 -16.57 19.28
C CYS A 88 2.16 -15.46 19.25
N LYS A 89 3.31 -15.72 19.87
CA LYS A 89 4.42 -14.78 20.10
C LYS A 89 5.31 -14.51 18.87
N ASP A 90 5.00 -15.11 17.72
CA ASP A 90 5.83 -15.04 16.50
C ASP A 90 5.23 -14.09 15.43
N GLU A 91 5.01 -12.84 15.82
CA GLU A 91 4.39 -11.79 14.98
C GLU A 91 5.36 -11.03 14.07
N LYS A 92 6.64 -11.42 14.02
CA LYS A 92 7.65 -10.73 13.21
C LYS A 92 7.29 -10.70 11.72
N TRP A 93 6.67 -11.75 11.19
CA TRP A 93 6.27 -11.79 9.78
C TRP A 93 5.30 -10.67 9.42
N MET A 94 4.39 -10.29 10.34
CA MET A 94 3.43 -9.22 10.12
C MET A 94 4.14 -7.87 10.10
N GLU A 95 5.04 -7.61 11.04
CA GLU A 95 5.85 -6.39 11.05
C GLU A 95 6.67 -6.24 9.75
N TYR A 96 7.32 -7.32 9.30
CA TYR A 96 8.07 -7.31 8.03
C TYR A 96 7.18 -7.08 6.82
N THR A 97 6.01 -7.73 6.78
CA THR A 97 5.03 -7.57 5.69
C THR A 97 4.52 -6.13 5.64
N VAL A 98 4.10 -5.58 6.79
CA VAL A 98 3.65 -4.19 6.91
C VAL A 98 4.75 -3.22 6.49
N ALA A 99 6.00 -3.43 6.93
CA ALA A 99 7.11 -2.57 6.58
C ALA A 99 7.38 -2.56 5.07
N VAL A 100 7.49 -3.73 4.43
CA VAL A 100 7.72 -3.83 2.99
C VAL A 100 6.58 -3.18 2.20
N MET A 101 5.34 -3.46 2.57
CA MET A 101 4.17 -2.90 1.89
C MET A 101 4.06 -1.39 2.07
N LEU A 102 4.32 -0.87 3.27
CA LEU A 102 4.32 0.57 3.55
C LEU A 102 5.38 1.28 2.72
N TYR A 103 6.61 0.75 2.68
CA TYR A 103 7.69 1.38 1.93
C TYR A 103 7.43 1.38 0.43
N ASN A 104 6.87 0.29 -0.10
CA ASN A 104 6.49 0.21 -1.50
C ASN A 104 5.38 1.23 -1.86
N GLU A 105 4.37 1.35 -1.01
CA GLU A 105 3.27 2.31 -1.18
C GLU A 105 3.77 3.76 -1.12
N MET A 106 4.63 4.07 -0.14
CA MET A 106 5.29 5.39 -0.03
C MET A 106 6.15 5.71 -1.24
N TYR A 107 7.00 4.76 -1.68
CA TYR A 107 7.84 4.90 -2.86
C TYR A 107 6.99 5.23 -4.09
N ARG A 108 5.89 4.49 -4.28
CA ARG A 108 4.97 4.70 -5.39
C ARG A 108 4.35 6.10 -5.37
N ARG A 109 3.87 6.57 -4.22
CA ARG A 109 3.29 7.93 -4.09
C ARG A 109 4.33 9.02 -4.34
N ARG A 110 5.57 8.83 -3.89
CA ARG A 110 6.70 9.73 -4.21
C ARG A 110 6.97 9.76 -5.72
N CYS A 111 6.96 8.62 -6.40
CA CYS A 111 7.15 8.53 -7.85
C CYS A 111 6.00 9.20 -8.63
N ARG A 112 4.74 8.94 -8.26
CA ARG A 112 3.57 9.62 -8.84
C ARG A 112 3.65 11.14 -8.66
N ARG A 113 4.04 11.59 -7.47
CA ARG A 113 4.18 13.02 -7.18
C ARG A 113 5.27 13.65 -8.05
N ARG A 114 6.42 12.99 -8.25
CA ARG A 114 7.47 13.46 -9.18
C ARG A 114 6.97 13.53 -10.62
N LYS A 115 6.28 12.49 -11.11
CA LYS A 115 5.67 12.45 -12.45
C LYS A 115 4.65 13.58 -12.68
N ARG A 116 4.11 14.21 -11.63
CA ARG A 116 3.17 15.35 -11.77
C ARG A 116 3.85 16.69 -12.03
N TYR A 117 5.16 16.79 -11.75
CA TYR A 117 5.94 18.02 -11.95
C TYR A 117 6.79 18.02 -13.22
N TYR A 118 6.72 16.95 -14.03
CA TYR A 118 7.38 16.79 -15.34
C TYR A 118 6.34 16.43 -16.39
#